data_AF-A0A0K0G4E1-F1
#
_entry.id   AF-A0A0K0G4E1-F1
#
_cell.length_a   1.000
_cell.length_b   1.000
_cell.length_c   1.000
_cell.angle_alpha   90.00
_cell.angle_beta   90.00
_cell.angle_gamma   90.00
#
_symmetry.space_group_name_H-M   'P 1'
#
loop_
_entity.id
_entity.type
_entity.pdbx_description
1 polymer ?
#
loop_
_entity_poly.entity_id
_entity_poly.type
_entity_poly.pdbx_seq_one_letter_code
_entity_poly.pdbx_strand_id
1 'polypeptide(L)'
;MKYLITFIVIAIITFVTINAKKKPNSQKKTTTTTPSPPKWKNWNGTQPFSAKEIVKNATELYFEKTGEYYNLTRIILNQTRTVLGTDRYRVKYTAAKCISSKSKKNSGKNVKSKKNKKPKCVGTVKMDTQFQAILKDNTPENKLVLNVTNLRDGGSFIKKYTKPSKKIKMSKKKSSRQ
;
A
#
# COMPACT_ATOMS: atom_id res chain seq x y z
N MET A 1 52.10 58.97 -12.72
CA MET A 1 50.90 58.16 -13.04
C MET A 1 51.18 56.67 -13.36
N LYS A 2 52.38 56.27 -13.81
CA LYS A 2 52.71 54.86 -14.11
C LYS A 2 52.52 53.88 -12.93
N TYR A 3 52.80 54.32 -11.70
CA TYR A 3 52.70 53.46 -10.50
C TYR A 3 51.27 53.16 -10.04
N LEU A 4 50.30 53.97 -10.45
CA LEU A 4 48.90 53.84 -10.03
C LEU A 4 48.22 52.68 -10.76
N ILE A 5 48.55 52.48 -12.04
CA ILE A 5 48.05 51.36 -12.84
C ILE A 5 48.61 50.04 -12.31
N THR A 6 49.90 49.97 -11.97
CA THR A 6 50.51 48.77 -11.38
C THR A 6 49.90 48.40 -10.03
N PHE A 7 49.56 49.40 -9.20
CA PHE A 7 48.94 49.14 -7.90
C PHE A 7 47.52 48.56 -8.02
N ILE A 8 46.73 49.06 -8.98
CA ILE A 8 45.38 48.54 -9.26
C ILE A 8 45.44 47.09 -9.75
N VAL A 9 46.38 46.76 -10.65
CA VAL A 9 46.53 45.40 -11.19
C VAL A 9 46.94 44.42 -10.08
N ILE A 10 47.87 44.80 -9.20
CA ILE A 10 48.30 43.97 -8.06
C ILE A 10 47.16 43.74 -7.06
N ALA A 11 46.33 44.76 -6.80
CA ALA A 11 45.17 44.66 -5.90
C ALA A 11 44.07 43.72 -6.45
N ILE A 12 43.83 43.73 -7.76
CA ILE A 12 42.86 42.81 -8.40
C ILE A 12 43.38 41.36 -8.30
N ILE A 13 44.66 41.12 -8.57
CA ILE A 13 45.25 39.77 -8.50
C ILE A 13 45.20 39.22 -7.07
N THR A 14 45.49 40.04 -6.05
CA THR A 14 45.37 39.64 -4.65
C THR A 14 43.92 39.39 -4.22
N PHE A 15 42.96 40.22 -4.66
CA PHE A 15 41.55 40.02 -4.33
C PHE A 15 40.97 38.73 -4.95
N VAL A 16 41.32 38.42 -6.21
CA VAL A 16 40.89 37.19 -6.89
C VAL A 16 41.52 35.94 -6.27
N THR A 17 42.80 35.99 -5.89
CA THR A 17 43.49 34.85 -5.25
C THR A 17 43.03 34.59 -3.81
N ILE A 18 42.66 35.63 -3.05
CA ILE A 18 42.10 35.47 -1.69
C ILE A 18 40.69 34.86 -1.74
N ASN A 19 39.86 35.25 -2.70
CA ASN A 19 38.51 34.68 -2.85
C ASN A 19 38.51 33.21 -3.30
N ALA A 20 39.55 32.75 -4.01
CA ALA A 20 39.69 31.36 -4.41
C ALA A 20 40.11 30.42 -3.25
N LYS A 21 40.71 30.95 -2.17
CA LYS A 21 41.16 30.16 -1.00
C LYS A 21 40.12 30.02 0.11
N LYS A 22 38.92 30.58 -0.04
CA LYS A 22 37.77 30.17 0.76
C LYS A 22 37.38 28.75 0.32
N LYS A 23 38.05 27.75 0.90
CA LYS A 23 37.53 26.37 0.93
C LYS A 23 36.05 26.50 1.29
N PRO A 24 35.11 26.02 0.45
CA PRO A 24 33.73 25.90 0.89
C PRO A 24 33.84 25.04 2.15
N ASN A 25 33.56 25.68 3.28
CA ASN A 25 33.46 25.06 4.57
C ASN A 25 32.63 23.81 4.29
N SER A 26 33.25 22.62 4.34
CA SER A 26 32.56 21.38 4.01
C SER A 26 31.35 21.39 4.91
N GLN A 27 30.20 21.76 4.35
CA GLN A 27 28.93 21.64 5.02
C GLN A 27 28.95 20.18 5.44
N LYS A 28 29.09 19.94 6.75
CA LYS A 28 28.77 18.65 7.34
C LYS A 28 27.45 18.33 6.68
N LYS A 29 27.45 17.36 5.75
CA LYS A 29 26.23 16.83 5.19
C LYS A 29 25.48 16.35 6.41
N THR A 30 24.56 17.16 6.90
CA THR A 30 23.55 16.72 7.83
C THR A 30 22.81 15.70 7.01
N THR A 31 23.17 14.43 7.15
CA THR A 31 22.38 13.34 6.63
C THR A 31 21.05 13.49 7.35
N THR A 32 20.12 14.21 6.73
CA THR A 32 18.72 14.26 7.13
C THR A 32 18.22 12.85 6.90
N THR A 33 18.47 11.99 7.88
CA THR A 33 18.10 10.59 7.85
C THR A 33 16.58 10.61 7.96
N THR A 34 15.88 10.56 6.83
CA THR A 34 14.43 10.48 6.82
C THR A 34 14.05 9.34 7.76
N PRO A 35 13.24 9.60 8.81
CA PRO A 35 12.97 8.58 9.82
C PRO A 35 12.42 7.34 9.14
N SER A 36 13.08 6.20 9.39
CA SER A 36 12.68 4.92 8.81
C SER A 36 11.23 4.62 9.18
N PRO A 37 10.45 3.98 8.28
CA PRO A 37 9.08 3.64 8.59
C PRO A 37 8.99 2.82 9.88
N PRO A 38 7.96 3.06 10.72
CA PRO A 38 7.75 2.27 11.93
C PRO A 38 7.75 0.76 11.64
N LYS A 39 8.34 0.00 12.57
CA LYS A 39 8.38 -1.47 12.51
C LYS A 39 6.96 -2.03 12.59
N TRP A 40 6.75 -3.15 11.91
CA TRP A 40 5.50 -3.91 12.00
C TRP A 40 5.37 -4.53 13.40
N LYS A 41 4.19 -4.41 13.99
CA LYS A 41 3.83 -5.03 15.27
C LYS A 41 2.87 -6.18 15.04
N ASN A 42 2.92 -7.20 15.89
CA ASN A 42 1.95 -8.29 15.84
C ASN A 42 0.54 -7.76 16.11
N TRP A 43 -0.43 -8.36 15.44
CA TRP A 43 -1.82 -7.97 15.51
C TRP A 43 -2.71 -9.22 15.60
N ASN A 44 -3.74 -9.19 16.43
CA ASN A 44 -4.60 -10.34 16.69
C ASN A 44 -5.42 -10.80 15.47
N GLY A 45 -5.57 -9.95 14.45
CA GLY A 45 -6.29 -10.28 13.23
C GLY A 45 -7.82 -10.21 13.34
N THR A 46 -8.37 -9.59 14.39
CA THR A 46 -9.82 -9.49 14.59
C THR A 46 -10.36 -8.07 14.45
N GLN A 47 -9.69 -7.07 15.04
CA GLN A 47 -10.14 -5.67 15.04
C GLN A 47 -9.03 -4.72 14.63
N PRO A 48 -9.32 -3.62 13.91
CA PRO A 48 -10.64 -3.22 13.42
C PRO A 48 -11.11 -3.97 12.17
N PHE A 49 -10.22 -4.72 11.50
CA PHE A 49 -10.56 -5.51 10.32
C PHE A 49 -10.29 -6.99 10.57
N SER A 50 -11.11 -7.91 10.08
CA SER A 50 -10.79 -9.33 10.22
C SER A 50 -9.68 -9.72 9.23
N ALA A 51 -8.61 -10.38 9.70
CA ALA A 51 -7.56 -10.91 8.83
C ALA A 51 -8.14 -11.91 7.81
N LYS A 52 -9.13 -12.72 8.22
CA LYS A 52 -9.84 -13.64 7.31
C LYS A 52 -10.59 -12.88 6.21
N GLU A 53 -11.21 -11.75 6.55
CA GLU A 53 -11.92 -10.92 5.59
C GLU A 53 -10.97 -10.20 4.62
N ILE A 54 -9.83 -9.69 5.12
CA ILE A 54 -8.77 -9.13 4.28
C ILE A 54 -8.30 -10.18 3.26
N VAL A 55 -8.04 -11.41 3.71
CA VAL A 55 -7.59 -12.50 2.83
C VAL A 55 -8.66 -12.88 1.82
N LYS A 56 -9.92 -12.99 2.23
CA LYS A 56 -11.04 -13.27 1.32
C LYS A 56 -11.15 -12.21 0.23
N ASN A 57 -11.09 -10.93 0.59
CA ASN A 57 -11.15 -9.84 -0.38
C ASN A 57 -9.90 -9.83 -1.28
N ALA A 58 -8.74 -10.24 -0.77
CA ALA A 58 -7.50 -10.33 -1.52
C ALA A 58 -7.51 -11.47 -2.54
N THR A 59 -8.02 -12.66 -2.18
CA THR A 59 -8.17 -13.77 -3.13
C THR A 59 -9.24 -13.49 -4.18
N GLU A 60 -10.32 -12.81 -3.81
CA GLU A 60 -11.32 -12.30 -4.76
C GLU A 60 -10.71 -11.31 -5.76
N LEU A 61 -9.95 -10.33 -5.28
CA LEU A 61 -9.24 -9.38 -6.14
C LEU A 61 -8.27 -10.10 -7.08
N TYR A 62 -7.49 -11.06 -6.57
CA TYR A 62 -6.54 -11.81 -7.40
C TYR A 62 -7.26 -12.60 -8.50
N PHE A 63 -8.37 -13.25 -8.17
CA PHE A 63 -9.22 -13.95 -9.14
C PHE A 63 -9.83 -13.01 -10.19
N GLU A 64 -10.35 -11.85 -9.77
CA GLU A 64 -10.87 -10.83 -10.71
C GLU A 64 -9.81 -10.38 -11.73
N LYS A 65 -8.53 -10.36 -11.35
CA LYS A 65 -7.43 -9.88 -12.19
C LYS A 65 -6.79 -10.96 -13.04
N THR A 66 -6.71 -12.19 -12.56
CA THR A 66 -5.95 -13.27 -13.21
C THR A 66 -6.85 -14.39 -13.75
N GLY A 67 -8.10 -14.48 -13.29
CA GLY A 67 -8.96 -15.64 -13.52
C GLY A 67 -8.56 -16.87 -12.69
N GLU A 68 -7.48 -16.81 -11.90
CA GLU A 68 -7.03 -17.90 -11.06
C GLU A 68 -7.66 -17.83 -9.68
N TYR A 69 -8.39 -18.88 -9.31
CA TYR A 69 -9.03 -18.96 -8.01
C TYR A 69 -8.12 -19.69 -7.02
N TYR A 70 -7.95 -19.13 -5.84
CA TYR A 70 -7.14 -19.70 -4.76
C TYR A 70 -8.00 -19.83 -3.50
N ASN A 71 -7.97 -20.99 -2.88
CA ASN A 71 -8.59 -21.22 -1.58
C ASN A 71 -7.55 -21.04 -0.48
N LEU A 72 -7.91 -20.24 0.54
CA LEU A 72 -7.06 -20.02 1.71
C LEU A 72 -6.78 -21.35 2.42
N THR A 73 -5.51 -21.68 2.61
CA THR A 73 -5.07 -22.84 3.38
C THR A 73 -4.76 -22.40 4.82
N ARG A 74 -3.88 -21.41 5.00
CA ARG A 74 -3.44 -20.96 6.32
C ARG A 74 -3.04 -19.50 6.34
N ILE A 75 -3.34 -18.81 7.44
CA ILE A 75 -2.75 -17.49 7.74
C ILE A 75 -1.44 -17.70 8.52
N ILE A 76 -0.35 -17.14 8.00
CA ILE A 76 1.00 -17.26 8.56
C ILE A 76 1.28 -16.15 9.56
N LEU A 77 0.90 -14.91 9.21
CA LEU A 77 1.33 -13.73 9.96
C LEU A 77 0.31 -12.60 9.85
N ASN A 78 -0.04 -12.00 10.99
CA ASN A 78 -0.89 -10.83 11.11
C ASN A 78 -0.12 -9.71 11.78
N GLN A 79 0.02 -8.58 11.09
CA GLN A 79 0.78 -7.44 11.59
C GLN A 79 0.11 -6.12 11.27
N THR A 80 0.39 -5.12 12.09
CA THR A 80 -0.08 -3.76 11.91
C THR A 80 1.05 -2.75 12.06
N ARG A 81 0.90 -1.59 11.43
CA ARG A 81 1.70 -0.39 11.71
C ARG A 81 0.97 0.86 11.25
N THR A 82 1.29 1.99 11.84
CA THR A 82 0.82 3.30 11.41
C THR A 82 1.94 4.02 10.68
N VAL A 83 1.63 4.60 9.52
CA VAL A 83 2.58 5.39 8.71
C VAL A 83 1.89 6.69 8.31
N LEU A 84 2.38 7.83 8.79
CA LEU A 84 1.81 9.15 8.49
C LEU A 84 0.29 9.21 8.78
N GLY A 85 -0.14 8.72 9.96
CA GLY A 85 -1.55 8.69 10.36
C GLY A 85 -2.43 7.67 9.61
N THR A 86 -1.85 6.86 8.71
CA THR A 86 -2.55 5.77 8.00
C THR A 86 -2.20 4.44 8.62
N ASP A 87 -3.20 3.72 9.12
CA ASP A 87 -3.02 2.36 9.61
C ASP A 87 -2.87 1.37 8.46
N ARG A 88 -1.99 0.40 8.61
CA ARG A 88 -1.73 -0.65 7.62
C ARG A 88 -1.78 -1.99 8.31
N TYR A 89 -2.58 -2.89 7.76
CA TYR A 89 -2.77 -4.26 8.23
C TYR A 89 -2.18 -5.21 7.19
N ARG A 90 -1.12 -5.92 7.57
CA ARG A 90 -0.43 -6.90 6.73
C ARG A 90 -0.84 -8.30 7.17
N VAL A 91 -1.28 -9.09 6.19
CA VAL A 91 -1.58 -10.51 6.36
C VAL A 91 -0.75 -11.31 5.37
N LYS A 92 0.12 -12.21 5.85
CA LYS A 92 0.78 -13.22 5.00
C LYS A 92 0.03 -14.55 5.15
N TYR A 93 -0.22 -15.23 4.05
CA TYR A 93 -1.01 -16.45 4.03
C TYR A 93 -0.57 -17.41 2.92
N THR A 94 -0.86 -18.69 3.07
CA THR A 94 -0.78 -19.69 2.00
C THR A 94 -2.17 -19.97 1.44
N ALA A 95 -2.24 -20.20 0.15
CA ALA A 95 -3.47 -20.58 -0.53
C ALA A 95 -3.18 -21.61 -1.63
N ALA A 96 -4.04 -22.62 -1.73
CA ALA A 96 -3.97 -23.64 -2.76
C ALA A 96 -4.73 -23.20 -4.01
N LYS A 97 -4.11 -23.37 -5.18
CA LYS A 97 -4.75 -23.07 -6.46
C LYS A 97 -5.91 -24.04 -6.69
N CYS A 98 -7.08 -23.51 -7.00
CA CYS A 98 -8.25 -24.33 -7.29
C CYS A 98 -8.26 -24.84 -8.74
N ILE A 99 -8.58 -26.10 -8.88
CA ILE A 99 -8.94 -26.73 -10.15
C ILE A 99 -10.43 -26.48 -10.35
N SER A 100 -10.75 -25.56 -11.27
CA SER A 100 -12.13 -25.28 -11.63
C SER A 100 -12.67 -26.41 -12.51
N SER A 101 -13.85 -26.95 -12.19
CA SER A 101 -14.59 -27.71 -13.19
C SER A 101 -14.97 -26.75 -14.30
N LYS A 102 -14.57 -27.04 -15.55
CA LYS A 102 -15.06 -26.31 -16.71
C LYS A 102 -16.59 -26.26 -16.64
N SER A 103 -17.18 -25.10 -16.35
CA SER A 103 -18.61 -24.92 -16.58
C SER A 103 -18.81 -25.06 -18.08
N LYS A 104 -19.57 -26.08 -18.53
CA LYS A 104 -19.93 -26.24 -19.94
C LYS A 104 -20.31 -24.86 -20.50
N LYS A 105 -19.52 -24.36 -21.45
CA LYS A 105 -19.87 -23.16 -22.21
C LYS A 105 -21.08 -23.54 -23.04
N ASN A 106 -22.28 -23.23 -22.56
CA ASN A 106 -23.42 -23.14 -23.47
C ASN A 106 -23.16 -21.91 -24.34
N SER A 107 -22.65 -22.18 -25.54
CA SER A 107 -22.52 -21.25 -26.66
C SER A 107 -23.93 -20.82 -27.09
N GLY A 108 -24.50 -19.85 -26.39
CA GLY A 108 -25.84 -19.37 -26.64
C GLY A 108 -25.98 -17.92 -26.20
N LYS A 109 -25.94 -17.03 -27.20
CA LYS A 109 -26.51 -15.67 -27.32
C LYS A 109 -26.80 -14.88 -26.03
N ASN A 110 -26.31 -13.64 -26.02
CA ASN A 110 -26.71 -12.51 -25.16
C ASN A 110 -26.46 -12.67 -23.66
N VAL A 111 -25.22 -12.41 -23.22
CA VAL A 111 -24.90 -12.26 -21.80
C VAL A 111 -24.62 -10.80 -21.48
N LYS A 112 -25.68 -10.04 -21.15
CA LYS A 112 -25.54 -8.85 -20.31
C LYS A 112 -24.85 -9.27 -19.00
N SER A 113 -23.62 -8.79 -18.78
CA SER A 113 -22.94 -8.66 -17.48
C SER A 113 -23.37 -9.72 -16.42
N LYS A 114 -23.09 -11.00 -16.65
CA LYS A 114 -23.17 -11.98 -15.57
C LYS A 114 -22.03 -11.66 -14.61
N LYS A 115 -22.36 -11.10 -13.42
CA LYS A 115 -21.46 -11.07 -12.26
C LYS A 115 -20.73 -12.40 -12.20
N ASN A 116 -19.40 -12.39 -12.32
CA ASN A 116 -18.57 -13.59 -12.32
C ASN A 116 -18.89 -14.43 -11.08
N LYS A 117 -19.77 -15.43 -11.22
CA LYS A 117 -20.04 -16.39 -10.15
C LYS A 117 -18.72 -17.10 -9.87
N LYS A 118 -18.29 -17.11 -8.60
CA LYS A 118 -17.08 -17.82 -8.21
C LYS A 118 -17.18 -19.27 -8.69
N PRO A 119 -16.16 -19.80 -9.39
CA PRO A 119 -16.19 -21.19 -9.83
C PRO A 119 -16.24 -22.10 -8.62
N LYS A 120 -16.97 -23.23 -8.73
CA LYS A 120 -16.89 -24.29 -7.72
C LYS A 120 -15.49 -24.92 -7.81
N CYS A 121 -14.78 -24.94 -6.69
CA CYS A 121 -13.48 -25.58 -6.58
C CYS A 121 -13.72 -27.09 -6.43
N VAL A 122 -13.36 -27.88 -7.45
CA VAL A 122 -13.56 -29.34 -7.44
C VAL A 122 -12.35 -30.06 -6.86
N GLY A 123 -11.19 -29.44 -6.96
CA GLY A 123 -9.97 -29.92 -6.31
C GLY A 123 -8.98 -28.78 -6.14
N THR A 124 -7.87 -29.05 -5.47
CA THR A 124 -6.78 -28.12 -5.26
C THR A 124 -5.47 -28.70 -5.79
N VAL A 125 -4.62 -27.84 -6.35
CA VAL A 125 -3.25 -28.22 -6.69
C VAL A 125 -2.49 -28.42 -5.37
N LYS A 126 -1.69 -29.48 -5.29
CA LYS A 126 -0.94 -29.86 -4.06
C LYS A 126 0.04 -28.78 -3.57
N MET A 127 0.44 -27.87 -4.44
CA MET A 127 1.40 -26.82 -4.12
C MET A 127 0.69 -25.56 -3.64
N ASP A 128 0.92 -25.21 -2.36
CA ASP A 128 0.48 -23.96 -1.76
C ASP A 128 1.30 -22.78 -2.32
N THR A 129 0.62 -21.70 -2.66
CA THR A 129 1.24 -20.43 -3.06
C THR A 129 1.17 -19.45 -1.91
N GLN A 130 2.26 -18.73 -1.66
CA GLN A 130 2.32 -17.70 -0.62
C GLN A 130 1.87 -16.34 -1.16
N PHE A 131 1.05 -15.66 -0.37
CA PHE A 131 0.54 -14.33 -0.67
C PHE A 131 0.75 -13.38 0.50
N GLN A 132 0.77 -12.09 0.18
CA GLN A 132 0.73 -11.00 1.14
C GLN A 132 -0.38 -10.03 0.77
N ALA A 133 -1.32 -9.83 1.68
CA ALA A 133 -2.31 -8.77 1.60
C ALA A 133 -1.92 -7.61 2.54
N ILE A 134 -2.03 -6.38 2.05
CA ILE A 134 -1.86 -5.16 2.84
C ILE A 134 -3.11 -4.30 2.66
N LEU A 135 -3.93 -4.21 3.71
CA LEU A 135 -5.03 -3.26 3.78
C LEU A 135 -4.52 -1.96 4.41
N LYS A 136 -4.64 -0.85 3.68
CA LYS A 136 -4.36 0.49 4.20
C LYS A 136 -5.68 1.15 4.56
N ASP A 137 -5.76 1.63 5.79
CA ASP A 137 -6.86 2.44 6.25
C ASP A 137 -6.48 3.92 6.23
N ASN A 138 -6.91 4.62 5.18
CA ASN A 138 -6.75 6.05 5.03
C ASN A 138 -8.03 6.75 5.52
N THR A 139 -8.18 6.79 6.85
CA THR A 139 -9.30 7.46 7.52
C THR A 139 -9.46 8.92 7.10
N PRO A 140 -8.40 9.75 6.96
CA PRO A 140 -8.53 11.13 6.49
C PRO A 140 -9.20 11.26 5.11
N GLU A 141 -8.93 10.33 4.19
CA GLU A 141 -9.54 10.32 2.86
C GLU A 141 -10.84 9.50 2.77
N ASN A 142 -11.30 8.90 3.89
CA ASN A 142 -12.43 7.98 3.91
C ASN A 142 -12.29 6.81 2.90
N LYS A 143 -11.05 6.33 2.70
CA LYS A 143 -10.71 5.28 1.72
C LYS A 143 -10.01 4.10 2.38
N LEU A 144 -10.31 2.90 1.88
CA LEU A 144 -9.52 1.70 2.14
C LEU A 144 -8.78 1.29 0.87
N VAL A 145 -7.53 0.86 0.98
CA VAL A 145 -6.74 0.39 -0.16
C VAL A 145 -6.22 -0.99 0.15
N LEU A 146 -6.68 -2.00 -0.58
CA LEU A 146 -6.19 -3.37 -0.49
C LEU A 146 -5.15 -3.60 -1.58
N ASN A 147 -3.95 -4.02 -1.19
CA ASN A 147 -2.94 -4.53 -2.10
C ASN A 147 -2.74 -6.03 -1.84
N VAL A 148 -2.82 -6.86 -2.87
CA VAL A 148 -2.49 -8.28 -2.82
C VAL A 148 -1.24 -8.54 -3.65
N THR A 149 -0.29 -9.31 -3.12
CA THR A 149 0.95 -9.67 -3.80
C THR A 149 1.16 -11.17 -3.71
N ASN A 150 1.38 -11.82 -4.84
CA ASN A 150 1.87 -13.19 -4.90
C ASN A 150 3.39 -13.16 -4.62
N LEU A 151 3.81 -13.85 -3.57
CA LEU A 151 5.21 -13.82 -3.13
C LEU A 151 6.12 -14.71 -3.96
N ARG A 152 5.57 -15.57 -4.82
CA ARG A 152 6.34 -16.46 -5.70
C ARG A 152 6.79 -15.77 -6.97
N ASP A 153 5.88 -15.06 -7.65
CA ASP A 153 6.15 -14.39 -8.93
C ASP A 153 6.27 -12.86 -8.80
N GLY A 154 5.96 -12.29 -7.63
CA GLY A 154 5.98 -10.85 -7.38
C GLY A 154 4.79 -10.08 -7.94
N GLY A 155 3.83 -10.76 -8.59
CA GLY A 155 2.64 -10.15 -9.16
C GLY A 155 1.80 -9.45 -8.09
N SER A 156 1.39 -8.20 -8.33
CA SER A 156 0.63 -7.42 -7.35
C SER A 156 -0.56 -6.67 -7.95
N PHE A 157 -1.64 -6.57 -7.19
CA PHE A 157 -2.88 -5.91 -7.60
C PHE A 157 -3.44 -5.05 -6.47
N ILE A 158 -4.01 -3.90 -6.84
CA ILE A 158 -4.55 -2.92 -5.90
C ILE A 158 -6.04 -2.70 -6.18
N LYS A 159 -6.85 -2.66 -5.12
CA LYS A 159 -8.26 -2.25 -5.15
C LYS A 159 -8.51 -1.16 -4.11
N LYS A 160 -9.19 -0.10 -4.52
CA LYS A 160 -9.59 1.01 -3.65
C LYS A 160 -11.07 0.85 -3.31
N TYR A 161 -11.43 1.08 -2.06
CA TYR A 161 -12.80 1.06 -1.57
C TYR A 161 -13.12 2.39 -0.91
N THR A 162 -14.33 2.87 -1.12
CA THR A 162 -14.88 4.02 -0.38
C THR A 162 -15.53 3.50 0.90
N LYS A 163 -15.16 4.05 2.06
CA LYS A 163 -15.83 3.69 3.31
C LYS A 163 -17.25 4.27 3.31
N PRO A 164 -18.26 3.51 3.78
CA PRO A 164 -19.59 4.09 3.96
C PRO A 164 -19.49 5.22 4.98
N SER A 165 -19.96 6.41 4.61
CA SER A 165 -20.03 7.55 5.51
C SER A 165 -20.94 7.18 6.68
N LYS A 166 -20.41 7.24 7.91
CA LYS A 166 -21.24 7.10 9.11
C LYS A 166 -22.24 8.25 9.09
N LYS A 167 -23.50 7.99 8.74
CA LYS A 167 -24.57 8.97 8.89
C LYS A 167 -24.65 9.30 10.39
N ILE A 168 -24.16 10.48 10.77
CA ILE A 168 -24.38 11.02 12.11
C ILE A 168 -25.89 11.26 12.22
N LYS A 169 -26.60 10.34 12.89
CA LYS A 169 -27.97 10.63 13.32
C LYS A 169 -27.85 11.72 14.38
N MET A 170 -28.02 12.98 13.99
CA MET A 170 -28.28 14.04 14.96
C MET A 170 -29.64 13.74 15.57
N SER A 171 -29.64 13.11 16.74
CA SER A 171 -30.83 13.04 17.59
C SER A 171 -31.22 14.48 17.92
N LYS A 172 -32.28 15.00 17.29
CA LYS A 172 -32.93 16.24 17.71
C LYS A 172 -33.36 16.03 19.16
N LYS A 173 -32.57 16.57 20.10
CA LYS A 173 -32.95 16.68 21.50
C LYS A 173 -34.16 17.62 21.53
N LYS A 174 -35.37 17.06 21.62
CA LYS A 174 -36.58 17.86 21.88
C LYS A 174 -36.37 18.53 23.24
N SER A 175 -36.15 19.84 23.21
CA SER A 175 -36.20 20.69 24.39
C SER A 175 -37.66 20.75 24.83
N SER A 176 -38.02 19.94 25.82
CA SER A 176 -39.22 20.17 26.62
C SER A 176 -38.98 21.42 27.47
N ARG A 177 -39.57 22.55 27.07
CA ARG A 177 -39.79 23.66 28.00
C ARG A 177 -41.13 23.38 28.69
N GLN A 178 -41.03 23.22 30.01
CA GLN A 178 -42.13 23.39 30.95
C GLN A 178 -42.61 24.84 30.92
#